data_AF-A0A177TT50-F1
#
_entry.id   AF-A0A177TT50-F1
#
_cell.length_a   1.000
_cell.length_b   1.000
_cell.length_c   1.000
_cell.angle_alpha   90.00
_cell.angle_beta   90.00
_cell.angle_gamma   90.00
#
_symmetry.space_group_name_H-M   'P 1'
#
loop_
_entity.id
_entity.type
_entity.pdbx_description
1 polymer ?
#
loop_
_entity_poly.entity_id
_entity_poly.type
_entity_poly.pdbx_seq_one_letter_code
_entity_poly.pdbx_strand_id
1 'polypeptide(L)'
;MPLHRIFHPTSVLQDPAEKKQLAKAITDVYSGPSSSVKLPAFYVIVVFHPLEPGVDFFVGGEGERAADFIRIAIDHIAVPLPPKEQLVEGRFDGFMDKYEAAIKPFIGDKGLHHEITIADSPRETWRINNIVPPRIKSAAHKRWHEENKATPYTEEDNKGIDTPW
;
A
#
# COMPACT_ATOMS: atom_id res chain seq x y z
N MET A 1 7.96 1.85 3.04
CA MET A 1 6.63 1.46 3.51
C MET A 1 5.61 1.86 2.46
N PRO A 2 4.56 1.08 2.18
CA PRO A 2 3.39 1.57 1.49
C PRO A 2 2.36 2.09 2.50
N LEU A 3 2.01 3.39 2.41
CA LEU A 3 0.91 3.99 3.17
C LEU A 3 -0.31 4.07 2.27
N HIS A 4 -1.37 3.35 2.61
CA HIS A 4 -2.65 3.41 1.93
C HIS A 4 -3.60 4.30 2.71
N ARG A 5 -4.18 5.28 2.02
CA ARG A 5 -5.31 6.06 2.49
C ARG A 5 -6.51 5.70 1.63
N ILE A 6 -7.51 5.09 2.24
CA ILE A 6 -8.75 4.65 1.60
C ILE A 6 -9.85 5.60 2.05
N PHE A 7 -10.23 6.52 1.16
CA PHE A 7 -11.35 7.43 1.36
C PHE A 7 -12.61 6.76 0.83
N HIS A 8 -13.65 6.71 1.65
CA HIS A 8 -14.87 6.01 1.34
C HIS A 8 -16.10 6.71 1.96
N PRO A 9 -17.30 6.54 1.37
CA PRO A 9 -18.54 6.99 1.97
C PRO A 9 -18.78 6.39 3.34
N THR A 10 -19.40 7.15 4.24
CA THR A 10 -19.84 6.69 5.56
C THR A 10 -20.78 5.47 5.51
N SER A 11 -21.47 5.26 4.37
CA SER A 11 -22.41 4.15 4.12
C SER A 11 -21.75 2.82 3.73
N VAL A 12 -20.46 2.82 3.34
CA VAL A 12 -19.75 1.60 2.88
C VAL A 12 -18.57 1.26 3.79
N LEU A 13 -18.11 0.01 3.71
CA LEU A 13 -17.02 -0.52 4.55
C LEU A 13 -17.27 -0.27 6.05
N GLN A 14 -18.50 -0.40 6.54
CA GLN A 14 -18.82 -0.07 7.94
C GLN A 14 -18.34 -1.14 8.94
N ASP A 15 -18.24 -2.40 8.48
CA ASP A 15 -17.84 -3.52 9.32
C ASP A 15 -16.31 -3.50 9.60
N PRO A 16 -15.88 -3.41 10.88
CA PRO A 16 -14.47 -3.51 11.24
C PRO A 16 -13.81 -4.83 10.80
N ALA A 17 -14.55 -5.94 10.78
CA ALA A 17 -14.02 -7.22 10.33
C ALA A 17 -13.72 -7.20 8.83
N GLU A 18 -14.60 -6.61 8.04
CA GLU A 18 -14.37 -6.36 6.61
C GLU A 18 -13.13 -5.48 6.39
N LYS A 19 -13.03 -4.33 7.08
CA LYS A 19 -11.84 -3.46 6.98
C LYS A 19 -10.55 -4.20 7.29
N LYS A 20 -10.57 -5.06 8.32
CA LYS A 20 -9.43 -5.91 8.70
C LYS A 20 -9.06 -6.90 7.60
N GLN A 21 -10.05 -7.51 6.95
CA GLN A 21 -9.80 -8.46 5.85
C GLN A 21 -9.24 -7.75 4.62
N LEU A 22 -9.78 -6.60 4.23
CA LEU A 22 -9.25 -5.78 3.14
C LEU A 22 -7.81 -5.32 3.43
N ALA A 23 -7.55 -4.80 4.63
CA ALA A 23 -6.20 -4.40 5.02
C ALA A 23 -5.21 -5.58 4.98
N LYS A 24 -5.66 -6.78 5.37
CA LYS A 24 -4.86 -8.00 5.25
C LYS A 24 -4.60 -8.38 3.78
N ALA A 25 -5.62 -8.33 2.92
CA ALA A 25 -5.47 -8.63 1.50
C ALA A 25 -4.45 -7.70 0.84
N ILE A 26 -4.53 -6.39 1.11
CA ILE A 26 -3.54 -5.40 0.68
C ILE A 26 -2.15 -5.76 1.21
N THR A 27 -2.03 -6.08 2.51
CA THR A 27 -0.75 -6.45 3.13
C THR A 27 -0.09 -7.66 2.46
N ASP A 28 -0.89 -8.65 2.08
CA ASP A 28 -0.43 -9.88 1.44
C ASP A 28 0.11 -9.61 0.01
N VAL A 29 -0.31 -8.56 -0.69
CA VAL A 29 0.28 -8.14 -1.98
C VAL A 29 1.76 -7.81 -1.83
N TYR A 30 2.15 -7.17 -0.71
CA TYR A 30 3.52 -6.74 -0.45
C TYR A 30 4.36 -7.76 0.31
N SER A 31 3.72 -8.53 1.19
CA SER A 31 4.42 -9.34 2.20
C SER A 31 4.17 -10.83 2.01
N GLY A 32 3.09 -11.20 1.32
CA GLY A 32 2.62 -12.57 1.23
C GLY A 32 3.49 -13.48 0.35
N PRO A 33 3.10 -14.76 0.24
CA PRO A 33 3.82 -15.78 -0.52
C PRO A 33 4.07 -15.40 -1.99
N SER A 34 3.16 -14.67 -2.62
CA SER A 34 3.24 -14.23 -4.02
C SER A 34 4.07 -12.96 -4.24
N SER A 35 4.45 -12.24 -3.18
CA SER A 35 5.28 -11.03 -3.29
C SER A 35 6.73 -11.35 -3.63
N SER A 36 7.28 -10.68 -4.64
CA SER A 36 8.70 -10.76 -5.01
C SER A 36 9.61 -9.94 -4.09
N VAL A 37 9.07 -8.92 -3.42
CA VAL A 37 9.83 -8.00 -2.55
C VAL A 37 9.87 -8.44 -1.09
N LYS A 38 8.88 -9.24 -0.64
CA LYS A 38 8.78 -9.77 0.73
C LYS A 38 8.96 -8.69 1.79
N LEU A 39 8.21 -7.59 1.67
CA LEU A 39 8.29 -6.54 2.68
C LEU A 39 7.84 -7.09 4.05
N PRO A 40 8.41 -6.61 5.16
CA PRO A 40 7.83 -6.84 6.47
C PRO A 40 6.38 -6.36 6.52
N ALA A 41 5.47 -7.20 7.02
CA ALA A 41 4.03 -6.89 7.00
C ALA A 41 3.70 -5.60 7.78
N PHE A 42 4.43 -5.33 8.87
CA PHE A 42 4.28 -4.09 9.63
C PHE A 42 4.67 -2.81 8.87
N TYR A 43 5.29 -2.91 7.68
CA TYR A 43 5.48 -1.77 6.80
C TYR A 43 4.18 -1.33 6.13
N VAL A 44 3.22 -2.23 5.94
CA VAL A 44 1.99 -1.91 5.20
C VAL A 44 1.00 -1.25 6.13
N ILE A 45 0.75 0.03 5.89
CA ILE A 45 -0.21 0.81 6.69
C ILE A 45 -1.43 1.05 5.82
N VAL A 46 -2.62 0.77 6.37
CA VAL A 46 -3.90 1.02 5.72
C VAL A 46 -4.76 1.85 6.67
N VAL A 47 -5.13 3.05 6.22
CA VAL A 47 -5.97 4.00 6.95
C VAL A 47 -7.28 4.17 6.20
N PHE A 48 -8.39 4.00 6.90
CA PHE A 48 -9.74 4.19 6.36
C PHE A 48 -10.28 5.56 6.79
N HIS A 49 -10.69 6.38 5.82
CA HIS A 49 -11.25 7.70 6.01
C HIS A 49 -12.72 7.70 5.55
N PRO A 50 -13.69 7.51 6.47
CA PRO A 50 -15.09 7.70 6.15
C PRO A 50 -15.35 9.19 5.92
N LEU A 51 -16.00 9.53 4.81
CA LEU A 51 -16.37 10.90 4.43
C LEU A 51 -17.85 10.95 4.07
N GLU A 52 -18.53 12.04 4.41
CA GLU A 52 -19.95 12.21 4.12
C GLU A 52 -20.14 12.71 2.67
N PRO A 53 -20.82 11.94 1.78
CA PRO A 53 -21.08 12.37 0.41
C PRO A 53 -21.91 13.65 0.35
N GLY A 54 -21.52 14.59 -0.52
CA GLY A 54 -22.21 15.88 -0.65
C GLY A 54 -21.90 16.89 0.45
N VAL A 55 -21.03 16.55 1.41
CA VAL A 55 -20.51 17.46 2.45
C VAL A 55 -19.00 17.53 2.39
N ASP A 56 -18.34 16.39 2.55
CA ASP A 56 -16.87 16.26 2.58
C ASP A 56 -16.32 15.56 1.34
N PHE A 57 -17.20 14.89 0.58
CA PHE A 57 -16.79 14.07 -0.57
C PHE A 57 -17.68 14.34 -1.79
N PHE A 58 -17.04 14.75 -2.89
CA PHE A 58 -17.68 15.03 -4.17
C PHE A 58 -16.86 14.40 -5.30
N VAL A 59 -17.54 13.85 -6.29
CA VAL A 59 -16.93 13.36 -7.54
C VAL A 59 -17.48 14.20 -8.69
N GLY A 60 -16.62 14.97 -9.34
CA GLY A 60 -17.05 15.93 -10.37
C GLY A 60 -17.96 17.04 -9.85
N GLY A 61 -17.91 17.35 -8.55
CA GLY A 61 -18.79 18.32 -7.90
C GLY A 61 -20.14 17.76 -7.44
N GLU A 62 -20.42 16.47 -7.65
CA GLU A 62 -21.67 15.81 -7.25
C GLU A 62 -21.44 14.88 -6.05
N GLY A 63 -22.34 14.95 -5.05
CA GLY A 63 -22.29 14.09 -3.86
C GLY A 63 -22.88 12.71 -4.11
N GLU A 64 -23.86 12.62 -5.01
CA GLU A 64 -24.52 11.38 -5.41
C GLU A 64 -23.53 10.41 -6.06
N ARG A 65 -22.60 10.93 -6.87
CA ARG A 65 -21.51 10.14 -7.46
C ARG A 65 -20.44 9.74 -6.46
N ALA A 66 -20.35 10.43 -5.33
CA ALA A 66 -19.44 10.05 -4.27
C ALA A 66 -20.02 8.91 -3.43
N ALA A 67 -21.34 8.68 -3.43
CA ALA A 67 -22.03 7.77 -2.53
C ALA A 67 -21.61 6.29 -2.64
N ASP A 68 -21.02 5.88 -3.77
CA ASP A 68 -20.52 4.53 -4.05
C ASP A 68 -19.07 4.51 -4.57
N PHE A 69 -18.33 5.62 -4.38
CA PHE A 69 -16.98 5.78 -4.90
C PHE A 69 -15.89 5.63 -3.82
N ILE A 70 -14.85 4.86 -4.11
CA ILE A 70 -13.70 4.62 -3.24
C ILE A 70 -12.44 5.22 -3.85
N ARG A 71 -11.77 6.11 -3.13
CA ARG A 71 -10.46 6.65 -3.55
C ARG A 71 -9.33 6.02 -2.74
N ILE A 72 -8.37 5.38 -3.42
CA ILE A 72 -7.21 4.75 -2.79
C ILE A 72 -5.92 5.48 -3.20
N ALA A 73 -5.36 6.27 -2.28
CA ALA A 73 -4.09 6.96 -2.49
C ALA A 73 -2.97 6.24 -1.75
N ILE A 74 -1.92 5.85 -2.47
CA ILE A 74 -0.81 5.05 -1.94
C ILE A 74 0.51 5.83 -2.06
N ASP A 75 1.23 5.97 -0.94
CA ASP A 75 2.62 6.44 -0.96
C ASP A 75 3.56 5.24 -0.86
N HIS A 76 4.39 4.99 -1.88
CA HIS A 76 5.47 4.00 -1.86
C HIS A 76 6.77 4.66 -1.40
N ILE A 77 7.40 4.07 -0.39
CA ILE A 77 8.70 4.54 0.16
C ILE A 77 9.72 3.40 0.25
N ALA A 78 9.26 2.14 0.38
CA ALA A 78 10.17 1.01 0.57
C ALA A 78 10.76 0.53 -0.76
N VAL A 79 9.94 0.57 -1.81
CA VAL A 79 10.23 0.10 -3.16
C VAL A 79 9.83 1.26 -4.06
N PRO A 80 10.75 1.86 -4.83
CA PRO A 80 10.38 2.90 -5.78
C PRO A 80 9.54 2.30 -6.92
N LEU A 81 8.71 3.12 -7.54
CA LEU A 81 8.09 2.76 -8.81
C LEU A 81 9.18 2.51 -9.88
N PRO A 82 8.94 1.59 -10.83
CA PRO A 82 9.77 1.48 -12.01
C PRO A 82 9.86 2.82 -12.76
N PRO A 83 10.92 3.01 -13.57
CA PRO A 83 10.97 4.13 -14.52
C PRO A 83 9.68 4.23 -15.34
N LYS A 84 9.30 5.46 -15.69
CA LYS A 84 8.03 5.75 -16.38
C LYS A 84 7.81 4.89 -17.62
N GLU A 85 8.87 4.63 -18.39
CA GLU A 85 8.84 3.81 -19.60
C GLU A 85 8.37 2.39 -19.27
N GLN A 86 8.90 1.82 -18.18
CA GLN A 86 8.51 0.49 -17.70
C GLN A 86 7.07 0.47 -17.19
N LEU A 87 6.62 1.52 -16.49
CA LEU A 87 5.23 1.64 -16.05
C LEU A 87 4.25 1.66 -17.23
N VAL A 88 4.55 2.44 -18.28
CA VAL A 88 3.70 2.57 -19.47
C VAL A 88 3.60 1.25 -20.23
N GLU A 89 4.68 0.46 -20.26
CA GLU A 89 4.70 -0.87 -20.87
C GLU A 89 4.08 -1.95 -19.98
N GLY A 90 3.48 -1.60 -18.84
CA GLY A 90 2.89 -2.53 -17.89
C GLY A 90 3.92 -3.37 -17.11
N ARG A 91 5.20 -2.98 -17.17
CA ARG A 91 6.33 -3.65 -16.51
C ARG A 91 6.45 -3.22 -15.05
N PHE A 92 5.37 -3.35 -14.30
CA PHE A 92 5.38 -3.29 -12.83
C PHE A 92 5.14 -4.67 -12.22
N ASP A 93 5.71 -5.72 -12.82
CA ASP A 93 5.60 -7.13 -12.36
C ASP A 93 4.15 -7.62 -12.09
N GLY A 94 3.18 -7.09 -12.84
CA GLY A 94 1.75 -7.35 -12.63
C GLY A 94 1.25 -6.88 -11.26
N PHE A 95 1.93 -5.92 -10.62
CA PHE A 95 1.57 -5.40 -9.31
C PHE A 95 0.14 -4.87 -9.30
N MET A 96 -0.23 -4.05 -10.30
CA MET A 96 -1.59 -3.50 -10.38
C MET A 96 -2.63 -4.60 -10.53
N ASP A 97 -2.40 -5.64 -11.33
CA ASP A 97 -3.33 -6.77 -11.46
C ASP A 97 -3.50 -7.52 -10.13
N LYS A 98 -2.39 -7.78 -9.42
CA LYS A 98 -2.43 -8.42 -8.09
C LYS A 98 -3.14 -7.56 -7.07
N TYR A 99 -2.92 -6.24 -7.12
CA TYR A 99 -3.52 -5.27 -6.22
C TYR A 99 -5.03 -5.17 -6.46
N GLU A 100 -5.44 -4.98 -7.71
CA GLU A 100 -6.84 -4.96 -8.14
C GLU A 100 -7.55 -6.26 -7.77
N ALA A 101 -6.93 -7.41 -8.02
CA ALA A 101 -7.48 -8.71 -7.62
C ALA A 101 -7.65 -8.84 -6.09
N ALA A 102 -6.74 -8.28 -5.30
CA ALA A 102 -6.80 -8.34 -3.84
C ALA A 102 -7.95 -7.48 -3.26
N ILE A 103 -8.23 -6.31 -3.86
CA ILE A 103 -9.29 -5.42 -3.38
C ILE A 103 -10.66 -5.74 -3.97
N LYS A 104 -10.71 -6.43 -5.12
CA LYS A 104 -11.93 -6.71 -5.87
C LYS A 104 -13.08 -7.30 -5.02
N PRO A 105 -12.86 -8.27 -4.11
CA PRO A 105 -13.96 -8.82 -3.28
C PRO A 105 -14.63 -7.81 -2.35
N PHE A 106 -13.93 -6.71 -2.01
CA PHE A 106 -14.38 -5.70 -1.06
C PHE A 106 -14.97 -4.46 -1.75
N ILE A 107 -14.69 -4.27 -3.03
CA ILE A 107 -15.00 -3.05 -3.79
C ILE A 107 -15.73 -3.42 -5.07
N GLY A 108 -15.01 -3.91 -6.08
CA GLY A 108 -15.57 -4.20 -7.41
C GLY A 108 -16.70 -5.23 -7.39
N ASP A 109 -16.58 -6.31 -6.61
CA ASP A 109 -17.63 -7.34 -6.47
C ASP A 109 -18.88 -6.85 -5.73
N LYS A 110 -18.76 -5.71 -5.03
CA LYS A 110 -19.87 -5.02 -4.39
C LYS A 110 -20.50 -3.94 -5.28
N GLY A 111 -20.02 -3.77 -6.51
CA GLY A 111 -20.50 -2.77 -7.45
C GLY A 111 -20.03 -1.34 -7.14
N LEU A 112 -19.04 -1.17 -6.27
CA LEU A 112 -18.48 0.15 -5.95
C LEU A 112 -17.52 0.61 -7.04
N HIS A 113 -17.53 1.90 -7.33
CA HIS A 113 -16.56 2.55 -8.21
C HIS A 113 -15.26 2.83 -7.44
N HIS A 114 -14.10 2.74 -8.10
CA HIS A 114 -12.84 3.09 -7.44
C HIS A 114 -11.79 3.69 -8.35
N GLU A 115 -10.88 4.43 -7.72
CA GLU A 115 -9.70 5.02 -8.36
C GLU A 115 -8.46 4.83 -7.48
N ILE A 116 -7.35 4.41 -8.09
CA ILE A 116 -6.08 4.14 -7.41
C ILE A 116 -4.99 5.03 -7.99
N THR A 117 -4.15 5.57 -7.11
CA THR A 117 -2.89 6.20 -7.51
C THR A 117 -1.77 5.76 -6.58
N ILE A 118 -0.58 5.60 -7.15
CA ILE A 118 0.65 5.37 -6.40
C ILE A 118 1.57 6.56 -6.66
N ALA A 119 2.09 7.14 -5.59
CA ALA A 119 3.13 8.15 -5.63
C ALA A 119 4.34 7.67 -4.82
N ASP A 120 5.52 8.13 -5.20
CA ASP A 120 6.75 7.83 -4.47
C ASP A 120 7.11 8.96 -3.49
N SER A 121 7.75 8.58 -2.37
CA SER A 121 8.30 9.51 -1.39
C SER A 121 9.73 9.13 -1.02
N PRO A 122 10.63 10.10 -0.76
CA PRO A 122 12.05 9.84 -0.54
C PRO A 122 12.30 8.86 0.60
N ARG A 123 13.13 7.85 0.35
CA ARG A 123 13.50 6.83 1.36
C ARG A 123 14.36 7.44 2.46
N GLU A 124 15.18 8.43 2.11
CA GLU A 124 16.22 9.04 2.94
C GLU A 124 15.63 9.69 4.19
N THR A 125 14.36 10.11 4.13
CA THR A 125 13.63 10.75 5.22
C THR A 125 12.72 9.78 5.99
N TRP A 126 12.69 8.50 5.61
CA TRP A 126 11.86 7.50 6.29
C TRP A 126 12.57 6.83 7.47
N ARG A 127 11.90 6.79 8.62
CA ARG A 127 12.38 6.13 9.84
C ARG A 127 11.28 5.29 10.48
N ILE A 128 11.67 4.24 11.18
CA ILE A 128 10.81 3.47 12.11
C ILE A 128 11.54 3.41 13.44
N ASN A 129 10.97 4.01 14.49
CA ASN A 129 11.60 4.09 15.82
C ASN A 129 13.05 4.61 15.77
N ASN A 130 13.30 5.67 15.00
CA ASN A 130 14.62 6.25 14.72
C ASN A 130 15.59 5.37 13.91
N ILE A 131 15.16 4.20 13.44
CA ILE A 131 15.96 3.29 12.63
C ILE A 131 15.64 3.56 11.15
N VAL A 132 16.68 3.70 10.32
CA VAL A 132 16.53 3.65 8.85
C VAL A 132 16.10 2.23 8.49
N PRO A 133 15.02 2.01 7.73
CA PRO A 133 14.64 0.66 7.34
C PRO A 133 15.74 0.00 6.49
N PRO A 134 16.02 -1.31 6.68
CA PRO A 134 17.09 -1.98 5.97
C PRO A 134 16.82 -2.07 4.47
N ARG A 135 17.91 -2.12 3.69
CA ARG A 135 17.89 -2.30 2.23
C ARG A 135 17.20 -3.60 1.86
N ILE A 136 16.44 -3.59 0.77
CA ILE A 136 15.73 -4.81 0.30
C ILE A 136 16.77 -5.91 0.02
N LYS A 137 16.42 -7.17 0.30
CA LYS A 137 17.28 -8.36 0.14
C LYS A 137 18.52 -8.41 1.06
N SER A 138 18.67 -7.48 2.00
CA SER A 138 19.68 -7.59 3.06
C SER A 138 19.30 -8.64 4.12
N ALA A 139 20.27 -9.08 4.93
CA ALA A 139 20.02 -9.98 6.05
C ALA A 139 19.07 -9.36 7.08
N ALA A 140 19.26 -8.07 7.37
CA ALA A 140 18.38 -7.30 8.25
C ALA A 140 16.94 -7.22 7.72
N HIS A 141 16.76 -6.99 6.41
CA HIS A 141 15.43 -6.97 5.79
C HIS A 141 14.72 -8.33 5.90
N LYS A 142 15.45 -9.42 5.61
CA LYS A 142 14.90 -10.78 5.76
C LYS A 142 14.47 -11.05 7.20
N ARG A 143 15.32 -10.71 8.18
CA ARG A 143 15.00 -10.85 9.60
C ARG A 143 13.76 -10.03 9.99
N TRP A 144 13.69 -8.76 9.58
CA TRP A 144 12.53 -7.91 9.85
C TRP A 144 11.23 -8.47 9.25
N HIS A 145 11.32 -9.11 8.09
CA HIS A 145 10.18 -9.76 7.45
C HIS A 145 9.72 -10.99 8.24
N GLU A 146 10.65 -11.87 8.62
CA GLU A 146 10.36 -13.11 9.37
C GLU A 146 9.86 -12.84 10.80
N GLU A 147 10.48 -11.88 11.50
CA GLU A 147 10.10 -11.50 12.86
C GLU A 147 8.93 -10.51 12.91
N ASN A 148 8.56 -9.94 11.76
CA ASN A 148 7.58 -8.86 11.62
C ASN A 148 7.79 -7.72 12.62
N LYS A 149 9.04 -7.29 12.81
CA LYS A 149 9.41 -6.29 13.81
C LYS A 149 10.62 -5.45 13.36
N ALA A 150 10.60 -4.17 13.70
CA ALA A 150 11.76 -3.31 13.57
C ALA A 150 12.77 -3.59 14.69
N THR A 151 13.94 -4.12 14.34
CA THR A 151 15.04 -4.42 15.26
C THR A 151 16.35 -3.76 14.81
N PRO A 152 17.19 -3.22 15.73
CA PRO A 152 18.49 -2.67 15.36
C PRO A 152 19.35 -3.65 14.55
N TYR A 153 20.13 -3.15 13.61
CA TYR A 153 21.00 -3.93 12.73
C TYR A 153 22.33 -3.20 12.50
N THR A 154 23.34 -3.90 12.03
CA THR A 154 24.63 -3.32 11.64
C THR A 154 24.70 -3.06 10.14
N GLU A 155 25.61 -2.20 9.66
CA GLU A 155 25.80 -2.01 8.21
C GLU A 155 26.18 -3.30 7.49
N GLU A 156 26.84 -4.25 8.16
CA GLU A 156 27.13 -5.58 7.61
C GLU A 156 25.83 -6.34 7.30
N ASP A 157 24.86 -6.31 8.22
CA ASP A 157 23.54 -6.94 8.04
C ASP A 157 22.70 -6.26 6.95
N ASN A 158 23.04 -5.01 6.60
CA ASN A 158 22.29 -4.14 5.70
C ASN A 158 22.77 -4.18 4.24
N LYS A 159 23.70 -5.10 3.90
CA LYS A 159 24.15 -5.32 2.52
C LYS A 159 23.02 -5.92 1.67
N GLY A 160 22.23 -5.06 1.05
CA GLY A 160 21.13 -5.41 0.15
C GLY A 160 21.15 -4.57 -1.12
N ILE A 161 20.04 -4.57 -1.86
CA ILE A 161 19.87 -3.70 -3.02
C ILE A 161 19.84 -2.25 -2.52
N ASP A 162 20.83 -1.49 -2.97
CA ASP A 162 20.73 -0.03 -2.97
C ASP A 162 19.75 0.33 -4.08
N THR A 163 18.52 0.68 -3.72
CA THR A 163 17.52 1.16 -4.68
C THR A 163 17.85 2.62 -4.95
N PRO A 164 18.47 2.97 -6.08
CA PRO A 164 18.61 4.36 -6.44
C PRO A 164 17.22 4.87 -6.82
N TRP A 165 16.86 6.04 -6.32
CA TRP A 165 15.79 6.83 -6.88
C TRP A 165 16.20 7.35 -8.27
#